data_AF-A0A2T0WCR7-F1
#
_entry.id   AF-A0A2T0WCR7-F1
#
_cell.length_a   1.000
_cell.length_b   1.000
_cell.length_c   1.000
_cell.angle_alpha   90.00
_cell.angle_beta   90.00
_cell.angle_gamma   90.00
#
_symmetry.space_group_name_H-M   'P 1'
#
loop_
_entity.id
_entity.type
_entity.pdbx_description
1 polymer ?
#
loop_
_entity_poly.entity_id
_entity_poly.type
_entity_poly.pdbx_seq_one_letter_code
_entity_poly.pdbx_strand_id
1 'polypeptide(L)'
;MLIALLFFSIPAVCIGLLFLRDDNKKRKYVLNAFLILNAFVFMIPISMAFLFKGEGQSMWDENSGGGVFMWYYLILLPICAMVLFALAVLKIIFTVRSSR
;
A
#
# COMPACT_ATOMS: atom_id res chain seq x y z
N MET A 1 -4.56 15.07 10.78
CA MET A 1 -5.17 13.77 11.14
C MET A 1 -5.73 13.04 9.92
N LEU A 2 -6.57 13.67 9.08
CA LEU A 2 -7.17 13.05 7.89
C LEU A 2 -6.14 12.51 6.88
N ILE A 3 -5.10 13.27 6.59
CA ILE A 3 -4.05 12.90 5.62
C ILE A 3 -3.30 11.63 6.07
N ALA A 4 -2.96 11.54 7.35
CA ALA A 4 -2.30 10.36 7.92
C ALA A 4 -3.18 9.11 7.78
N LEU A 5 -4.49 9.21 8.02
CA LEU A 5 -5.42 8.10 7.81
C LEU A 5 -5.42 7.61 6.36
N LEU A 6 -5.31 8.54 5.40
CA LEU A 6 -5.27 8.21 3.99
C LEU A 6 -3.99 7.45 3.62
N PHE A 7 -2.83 7.83 4.19
CA PHE A 7 -1.58 7.08 4.01
C PHE A 7 -1.61 5.69 4.63
N PHE A 8 -2.24 5.52 5.79
CA PHE A 8 -2.33 4.19 6.43
C PHE A 8 -3.42 3.30 5.82
N SER A 9 -4.35 3.87 5.04
CA SER A 9 -5.46 3.12 4.47
C SER A 9 -5.02 1.97 3.55
N ILE A 10 -4.07 2.23 2.63
CA ILE A 10 -3.59 1.20 1.67
C ILE A 10 -2.91 0.04 2.41
N PRO A 11 -1.88 0.26 3.26
CA PRO A 11 -1.28 -0.82 4.03
C PRO A 11 -2.27 -1.57 4.92
N ALA A 12 -3.19 -0.85 5.58
CA ALA A 12 -4.20 -1.47 6.46
C ALA A 12 -5.14 -2.39 5.68
N VAL A 13 -5.62 -1.96 4.51
CA VAL A 13 -6.48 -2.80 3.66
C VAL A 13 -5.70 -4.00 3.11
N CYS A 14 -4.44 -3.82 2.70
CA CYS A 14 -3.58 -4.94 2.30
C CYS A 14 -3.50 -5.99 3.41
N ILE A 15 -3.23 -5.58 4.65
CA ILE A 15 -3.17 -6.47 5.81
C ILE A 15 -4.51 -7.18 6.02
N GLY A 16 -5.63 -6.46 5.98
CA GLY A 16 -6.96 -7.07 6.11
C GLY A 16 -7.23 -8.15 5.06
N LEU A 17 -6.85 -7.90 3.80
CA LEU A 17 -7.05 -8.86 2.70
C LEU A 17 -6.16 -10.10 2.79
N LEU A 18 -5.04 -10.06 3.51
CA LEU A 18 -4.16 -11.24 3.70
C LEU A 18 -4.89 -12.38 4.43
N PHE A 19 -5.85 -12.06 5.30
CA PHE A 19 -6.59 -13.03 6.11
C PHE A 19 -7.77 -13.69 5.39
N LEU A 20 -8.15 -13.20 4.21
CA LEU A 20 -9.20 -13.83 3.42
C LEU A 20 -8.80 -15.25 3.00
N ARG A 21 -9.74 -16.18 3.21
CA ARG A 21 -9.59 -17.61 2.88
C ARG A 21 -9.60 -17.83 1.37
N ASP A 22 -8.78 -18.78 0.93
CA ASP A 22 -8.69 -19.26 -0.44
C ASP A 22 -8.20 -20.72 -0.39
N ASP A 23 -8.96 -21.65 -0.94
CA ASP A 23 -8.63 -23.09 -0.97
C ASP A 23 -7.41 -23.40 -1.84
N ASN A 24 -7.18 -22.60 -2.89
CA ASN A 24 -6.05 -22.81 -3.76
C ASN A 24 -4.80 -22.15 -3.16
N LYS A 25 -3.98 -22.96 -2.47
CA LYS A 25 -2.75 -22.49 -1.80
C LYS A 25 -1.83 -21.70 -2.74
N LYS A 26 -1.61 -22.16 -3.98
CA LYS A 26 -0.72 -21.47 -4.94
C LYS A 26 -1.24 -20.06 -5.26
N ARG A 27 -2.52 -19.95 -5.59
CA ARG A 27 -3.17 -18.65 -5.89
C ARG A 27 -3.15 -17.72 -4.68
N LYS A 28 -3.44 -18.25 -3.49
CA LYS A 28 -3.38 -17.51 -2.23
C LYS A 28 -2.02 -16.86 -2.02
N TYR A 29 -0.93 -17.63 -2.20
CA TYR A 29 0.43 -17.11 -2.04
C TYR A 29 0.74 -16.02 -3.05
N VAL A 30 0.37 -16.20 -4.32
CA VAL A 30 0.61 -15.20 -5.38
C VAL A 30 -0.14 -13.89 -5.07
N LEU A 31 -1.43 -13.96 -4.73
CA LEU A 31 -2.22 -12.76 -4.41
C LEU A 31 -1.72 -12.07 -3.13
N ASN A 32 -1.36 -12.84 -2.10
CA ASN A 32 -0.79 -12.29 -0.88
C ASN A 32 0.57 -11.62 -1.14
N ALA A 33 1.41 -12.20 -2.00
CA ALA A 33 2.68 -11.60 -2.38
C ALA A 33 2.46 -10.25 -3.09
N PHE A 34 1.49 -10.17 -4.01
CA PHE A 34 1.14 -8.89 -4.65
C PHE A 34 0.58 -7.85 -3.69
N LEU A 35 -0.23 -8.24 -2.70
CA LEU A 35 -0.72 -7.33 -1.66
C LEU A 35 0.44 -6.76 -0.81
N ILE A 36 1.38 -7.62 -0.42
CA ILE A 36 2.57 -7.22 0.34
C ILE A 36 3.44 -6.28 -0.50
N LEU A 37 3.69 -6.64 -1.77
CA LEU A 37 4.48 -5.81 -2.68
C LEU A 37 3.83 -4.44 -2.91
N ASN A 38 2.51 -4.38 -3.10
CA ASN A 38 1.78 -3.13 -3.27
C ASN A 38 1.88 -2.24 -2.02
N ALA A 39 1.73 -2.83 -0.82
CA ALA A 39 1.92 -2.10 0.43
C ALA A 39 3.36 -1.60 0.59
N PHE A 40 4.35 -2.44 0.26
CA PHE A 40 5.76 -2.08 0.37
C PHE A 40 6.12 -0.93 -0.58
N VAL A 41 5.73 -1.03 -1.86
CA VAL A 41 5.94 0.01 -2.88
C VAL A 41 5.29 1.33 -2.44
N PHE A 42 4.08 1.28 -1.88
CA PHE A 42 3.41 2.47 -1.35
C PHE A 42 4.15 3.09 -0.15
N MET A 43 4.90 2.31 0.64
CA MET A 43 5.66 2.82 1.79
C MET A 43 7.04 3.39 1.41
N ILE A 44 7.52 3.19 0.17
CA ILE A 44 8.84 3.68 -0.25
C ILE A 44 8.97 5.20 -0.11
N PRO A 45 8.05 6.04 -0.61
CA PRO A 45 8.28 7.48 -0.62
C PRO A 45 8.30 8.08 0.79
N ILE A 46 7.43 7.62 1.71
CA ILE A 46 7.47 8.08 3.11
C ILE A 46 8.74 7.60 3.83
N SER A 47 9.24 6.41 3.50
CA SER A 47 10.50 5.91 4.05
C SER A 47 11.68 6.76 3.56
N MET A 48 11.70 7.11 2.28
CA MET A 48 12.70 8.02 1.71
C MET A 48 12.60 9.42 2.30
N ALA A 49 11.38 9.98 2.42
CA ALA A 49 11.17 11.29 3.04
C ALA A 49 11.66 11.33 4.49
N PHE A 50 11.55 10.22 5.22
CA PHE A 50 12.04 10.11 6.59
C PHE A 50 13.57 9.99 6.65
N LEU A 51 14.20 9.23 5.76
CA LEU A 51 15.65 8.98 5.76
C LEU A 51 16.47 10.12 5.17
N PHE A 52 15.90 10.87 4.22
CA PHE A 52 16.61 11.93 3.47
C PHE A 52 16.23 13.35 3.90
N LYS A 53 15.45 13.53 4.97
CA LYS A 53 15.24 14.85 5.56
C LYS A 53 16.52 15.35 6.23
N GLY A 54 16.81 16.64 6.11
CA GLY A 54 17.88 17.28 6.87
C GLY A 54 17.65 17.18 8.38
N GLU A 55 18.72 17.17 9.17
CA GLU A 55 18.63 17.15 10.64
C GLU A 55 17.79 18.33 11.16
N GLY A 56 16.84 18.05 12.04
CA GLY A 56 15.92 19.06 12.59
C GLY A 56 14.82 19.52 11.64
N GLN A 57 14.80 19.08 10.37
CA GLN A 57 13.78 19.47 9.40
C GLN A 57 12.59 18.51 9.37
N SER A 58 11.45 19.03 8.93
CA SER A 58 10.23 18.26 8.74
C SER A 58 10.30 17.46 7.44
N MET A 59 9.85 16.20 7.46
CA MET A 59 9.68 15.38 6.25
C MET A 59 8.60 15.92 5.30
N TRP A 60 7.76 16.84 5.80
CA TRP A 60 6.71 17.51 5.04
C TRP A 60 7.16 18.86 4.47
N ASP A 61 8.38 19.30 4.78
CA ASP A 61 8.93 20.53 4.22
C ASP A 61 9.39 20.26 2.79
N GLU A 62 8.82 20.98 1.82
CA GLU A 62 9.13 20.83 0.40
C GLU A 62 10.56 21.27 0.06
N ASN A 63 11.14 22.16 0.89
CA ASN A 63 12.48 22.70 0.68
C ASN A 63 13.59 21.88 1.36
N SER A 64 13.24 20.90 2.19
CA SER A 64 14.18 20.14 3.04
C SER A 64 14.73 18.85 2.41
N GLY A 65 14.51 18.63 1.11
CA GLY A 65 14.86 17.39 0.40
C GLY A 65 13.94 16.21 0.70
N GLY A 66 13.38 16.10 1.92
CA GLY A 66 12.43 15.07 2.31
C GLY A 66 11.07 15.22 1.63
N GLY A 67 10.56 16.45 1.51
CA GLY A 67 9.26 16.73 0.91
C GLY A 67 9.17 16.37 -0.58
N VAL A 68 10.29 16.45 -1.33
CA VAL A 68 10.35 16.03 -2.75
C VAL A 68 9.92 14.58 -2.93
N PHE A 69 10.28 13.68 -2.01
CA PHE A 69 9.87 12.28 -2.10
C PHE A 69 8.35 12.11 -1.90
N MET A 70 7.70 13.02 -1.18
CA MET A 70 6.25 12.95 -0.99
C MET A 70 5.48 13.23 -2.29
N TRP A 71 6.09 13.91 -3.27
CA TRP A 71 5.47 14.14 -4.59
C TRP A 71 5.23 12.85 -5.37
N TYR A 72 6.04 11.81 -5.15
CA TYR A 72 5.81 10.51 -5.78
C TYR A 72 4.44 9.94 -5.42
N TYR A 73 3.84 10.33 -4.29
CA TYR A 73 2.48 9.92 -3.94
C TYR A 73 1.40 10.42 -4.88
N LEU A 74 1.60 11.52 -5.62
CA LEU A 74 0.62 11.97 -6.63
C LEU A 74 0.39 10.92 -7.71
N ILE A 75 1.42 10.12 -8.01
CA ILE A 75 1.38 9.06 -9.02
C ILE A 75 1.16 7.69 -8.35
N LEU A 76 1.89 7.41 -7.26
CA LEU A 76 1.82 6.11 -6.58
C LEU A 76 0.46 5.84 -5.94
N LEU A 77 -0.19 6.86 -5.38
CA LEU A 77 -1.47 6.69 -4.70
C LEU A 77 -2.56 6.15 -5.64
N PRO A 78 -2.86 6.76 -6.81
CA PRO A 78 -3.86 6.22 -7.71
C PRO A 78 -3.47 4.84 -8.26
N ILE A 79 -2.19 4.61 -8.57
CA ILE A 79 -1.71 3.31 -9.08
C ILE A 79 -1.88 2.21 -8.04
N CYS A 80 -1.39 2.43 -6.81
CA CYS A 80 -1.50 1.46 -5.72
C CYS A 80 -2.95 1.22 -5.32
N ALA A 81 -3.81 2.25 -5.38
CA ALA A 81 -5.24 2.10 -5.14
C ALA A 81 -5.93 1.25 -6.22
N MET A 82 -5.60 1.46 -7.51
CA MET A 82 -6.12 0.63 -8.61
C MET A 82 -5.69 -0.84 -8.48
N VAL A 83 -4.41 -1.09 -8.21
CA VAL A 83 -3.88 -2.45 -8.00
C VAL A 83 -4.55 -3.10 -6.79
N LEU A 84 -4.69 -2.37 -5.69
CA LEU A 84 -5.36 -2.85 -4.49
C LEU A 84 -6.83 -3.20 -4.77
N PHE A 85 -7.54 -2.36 -5.51
CA PHE A 85 -8.92 -2.61 -5.89
C PHE A 85 -9.05 -3.90 -6.72
N ALA A 86 -8.21 -4.09 -7.73
CA ALA A 86 -8.20 -5.31 -8.52
C ALA A 86 -7.91 -6.56 -7.67
N LEU A 87 -6.90 -6.49 -6.78
CA LEU A 87 -6.55 -7.59 -5.87
C LEU A 87 -7.68 -7.89 -4.87
N ALA A 88 -8.36 -6.86 -4.36
CA ALA A 88 -9.49 -7.00 -3.46
C ALA A 88 -10.65 -7.73 -4.15
N VAL A 89 -11.02 -7.31 -5.36
CA VAL A 89 -12.07 -7.96 -6.16
C VAL A 89 -11.72 -9.43 -6.41
N LEU A 90 -10.49 -9.73 -6.84
CA LEU A 90 -10.05 -11.11 -7.06
C LEU A 90 -10.13 -11.94 -5.78
N LYS A 91 -9.62 -11.43 -4.66
CA LYS A 91 -9.70 -12.09 -3.36
C LYS A 91 -11.14 -12.41 -2.97
N ILE A 92 -12.05 -11.44 -3.07
CA ILE A 92 -13.46 -11.61 -2.74
C ILE A 92 -14.10 -12.70 -3.61
N ILE A 93 -13.91 -12.63 -4.94
CA ILE A 93 -14.47 -13.62 -5.88
C ILE A 93 -13.96 -15.03 -5.55
N PHE A 94 -12.67 -15.18 -5.29
CA PHE A 94 -12.08 -16.49 -4.99
C PHE A 94 -12.52 -17.03 -3.63
N THR A 95 -12.68 -16.18 -2.62
CA THR A 95 -13.23 -16.58 -1.32
C THR A 95 -14.69 -17.04 -1.46
N VAL A 96 -15.53 -16.31 -2.20
CA VAL A 96 -16.94 -16.68 -2.41
C VAL A 96 -17.06 -18.00 -3.18
N ARG A 97 -16.25 -18.21 -4.22
CA ARG A 97 -16.26 -19.45 -5.02
C ARG A 97 -15.73 -20.66 -4.25
N SER A 98 -14.77 -20.45 -3.36
CA SER A 98 -14.18 -21.46 -2.46
C SER A 98 -15.16 -21.91 -1.37
N SER A 99 -16.11 -21.07 -0.98
CA SER A 99 -17.11 -21.40 0.04
C SER A 99 -18.33 -22.18 -0.49
N ARG A 100 -18.41 -22.46 -1.80
CA ARG A 100 -19.44 -23.29 -2.44
C ARG A 100 -18.87 -24.65 -2.81
#